data_AF-X1FGA2-F1
#
_entry.id   AF-X1FGA2-F1
#
_cell.length_a   1.000
_cell.length_b   1.000
_cell.length_c   1.000
_cell.angle_alpha   90.00
_cell.angle_beta   90.00
_cell.angle_gamma   90.00
#
_symmetry.space_group_name_H-M   'P 1'
#
loop_
_entity.id
_entity.type
_entity.pdbx_description
1 polymer ?
#
loop_
_entity_poly.entity_id
_entity_poly.type
_entity_poly.pdbx_seq_one_letter_code
_entity_poly.pdbx_strand_id
1 'polypeptide(L)'
;MSKEEIVRTTAWSAGCGSHGGCGAEVYVEDGKVIKVEGDKNHPWNQGRLCPRGLALTQFMYHPDRVTHPLKRVGERGEGKWERISWDEAYDTIEKKFKEIRDKYGAESVVFCQGTGRDIGGPISYLAYAYGSPNWTQMGLSGQSCYTPRQASMFATQGNYCVVDASQFLEKRYDDPQWTPPKYIIVWGMNPVTGCSDAFYSHWIIDCMR
;
A
#
# COMPACT_ATOMS: atom_id res chain seq x y z
N MET A 1 -33.52 1.48 -14.35
CA MET A 1 -32.54 2.45 -13.82
C MET A 1 -31.49 1.62 -13.13
N SER A 2 -30.25 1.64 -13.62
CA SER A 2 -29.11 0.97 -12.97
C SER A 2 -29.01 1.49 -11.53
N LYS A 3 -28.77 0.59 -10.58
CA LYS A 3 -28.64 0.96 -9.18
C LYS A 3 -27.20 1.38 -8.96
N GLU A 4 -26.97 2.68 -8.82
CA GLU A 4 -25.68 3.22 -8.40
C GLU A 4 -25.48 2.93 -6.91
N GLU A 5 -24.37 2.28 -6.57
CA GLU A 5 -23.95 2.00 -5.21
C GLU A 5 -22.63 2.72 -4.94
N ILE A 6 -22.57 3.43 -3.81
CA ILE A 6 -21.34 4.07 -3.34
C ILE A 6 -20.78 3.25 -2.19
N VAL A 7 -19.61 2.65 -2.41
CA VAL A 7 -18.88 1.89 -1.39
C VAL A 7 -17.76 2.76 -0.84
N ARG A 8 -17.75 2.95 0.48
CA ARG A 8 -16.65 3.64 1.17
C ARG A 8 -15.55 2.66 1.52
N THR A 9 -14.33 3.02 1.18
CA THR A 9 -13.13 2.21 1.46
C THR A 9 -11.91 3.10 1.59
N THR A 10 -10.75 2.50 1.83
CA THR A 10 -9.46 3.17 1.90
C THR A 10 -8.57 2.70 0.76
N ALA A 11 -8.03 3.64 -0.01
CA ALA A 11 -7.06 3.37 -1.07
C ALA A 11 -5.65 3.23 -0.48
N TRP A 12 -5.17 2.00 -0.42
CA TRP A 12 -3.81 1.64 0.02
C TRP A 12 -2.86 1.49 -1.18
N SER A 13 -2.10 0.39 -1.21
CA SER A 13 -1.01 0.19 -2.17
C SER A 13 -1.49 -0.22 -3.56
N ALA A 14 -2.66 -0.86 -3.68
CA ALA A 14 -3.22 -1.24 -4.97
C ALA A 14 -3.51 0.00 -5.82
N GLY A 15 -2.93 0.05 -7.02
CA GLY A 15 -3.08 1.11 -8.03
C GLY A 15 -2.39 2.45 -7.71
N CYS A 16 -2.64 3.05 -6.54
CA CYS A 16 -2.11 4.38 -6.23
C CYS A 16 -0.76 4.39 -5.49
N GLY A 17 -0.32 3.24 -4.97
CA GLY A 17 0.96 3.09 -4.27
C GLY A 17 1.00 3.80 -2.90
N SER A 18 -0.15 4.16 -2.33
CA SER A 18 -0.24 4.96 -1.11
C SER A 18 0.16 4.20 0.15
N HIS A 19 0.79 4.93 1.07
CA HIS A 19 1.07 4.54 2.45
C HIS A 19 -0.01 5.03 3.42
N GLY A 20 -0.76 6.07 3.05
CA GLY A 20 -1.63 6.81 3.96
C GLY A 20 -3.08 6.33 4.03
N GLY A 21 -3.46 5.29 3.27
CA GLY A 21 -4.82 4.73 3.30
C GLY A 21 -5.91 5.78 3.05
N CYS A 22 -5.78 6.59 2.00
CA CYS A 22 -6.70 7.71 1.74
C CYS A 22 -8.15 7.21 1.61
N GLY A 23 -9.08 7.85 2.33
CA GLY A 23 -10.50 7.53 2.20
C GLY A 23 -11.00 7.79 0.79
N ALA A 24 -11.75 6.83 0.26
CA ALA A 24 -12.26 6.84 -1.10
C ALA A 24 -13.73 6.41 -1.16
N GLU A 25 -14.48 7.08 -2.02
CA GLU A 25 -15.82 6.69 -2.45
C GLU A 25 -15.71 6.00 -3.81
N VAL A 26 -16.11 4.73 -3.85
CA VAL A 26 -16.07 3.88 -5.04
C VAL A 26 -17.47 3.75 -5.58
N TYR A 27 -17.70 4.27 -6.79
CA TYR A 27 -18.99 4.28 -7.45
C TYR A 27 -19.11 3.03 -8.31
N VAL A 28 -20.14 2.23 -8.02
CA VAL A 28 -20.42 0.95 -8.67
C VAL A 28 -21.75 1.04 -9.41
N GLU A 29 -21.73 0.67 -10.69
CA GLU A 29 -22.90 0.56 -11.55
C GLU A 29 -22.87 -0.79 -12.27
N ASP A 30 -23.98 -1.53 -12.21
CA ASP A 30 -24.12 -2.86 -12.82
C ASP A 30 -22.96 -3.83 -12.50
N GLY A 31 -22.49 -3.78 -11.25
CA GLY A 31 -21.39 -4.61 -10.74
C GLY A 31 -19.99 -4.19 -11.22
N LYS A 32 -19.85 -3.03 -11.87
CA LYS A 32 -18.58 -2.46 -12.30
C LYS A 32 -18.27 -1.16 -11.58
N VAL A 33 -17.02 -0.98 -11.20
CA VAL A 33 -16.53 0.29 -10.67
C VAL A 33 -16.39 1.27 -11.83
N ILE A 34 -17.18 2.34 -11.82
CA ILE A 34 -17.16 3.35 -12.88
C ILE A 34 -16.30 4.56 -12.51
N LYS A 35 -16.14 4.85 -11.21
CA LYS A 35 -15.45 6.03 -10.72
C LYS A 35 -14.91 5.82 -9.30
N VAL A 36 -13.82 6.52 -8.99
CA VAL A 36 -13.28 6.63 -7.64
C VAL A 36 -13.05 8.10 -7.32
N GLU A 37 -13.56 8.57 -6.19
CA GLU A 37 -13.31 9.91 -5.64
C GLU A 37 -12.79 9.82 -4.21
N GLY A 38 -12.28 10.92 -3.67
CA GLY A 38 -11.94 10.98 -2.25
C GLY A 38 -13.20 11.08 -1.39
N ASP A 39 -13.22 10.38 -0.28
CA ASP A 39 -14.32 10.45 0.70
C ASP A 39 -14.25 11.78 1.47
N LYS A 40 -15.27 12.62 1.31
CA LYS A 40 -15.41 13.93 1.97
C LYS A 40 -15.47 13.83 3.50
N ASN A 41 -15.96 12.71 4.02
CA ASN A 41 -16.09 12.47 5.46
C ASN A 41 -14.83 11.84 6.06
N HIS A 42 -13.84 11.45 5.24
CA HIS A 42 -12.64 10.83 5.77
C HIS A 42 -11.79 11.88 6.50
N PRO A 43 -11.44 11.64 7.78
CA PRO A 43 -10.85 12.67 8.65
C PRO A 43 -9.45 13.11 8.20
N TRP A 44 -8.76 12.24 7.47
CA TRP A 44 -7.43 12.52 6.95
C TRP A 44 -7.49 13.39 5.70
N ASN A 45 -7.97 12.87 4.57
CA ASN A 45 -7.87 13.53 3.27
C ASN A 45 -9.08 14.39 2.90
N GLN A 46 -10.20 14.33 3.63
CA GLN A 46 -11.36 15.22 3.48
C GLN A 46 -11.81 15.41 2.02
N GLY A 47 -11.95 14.30 1.28
CA GLY A 47 -12.35 14.32 -0.13
C GLY A 47 -11.23 14.50 -1.15
N ARG A 48 -10.01 14.85 -0.71
CA ARG A 48 -8.86 15.02 -1.60
C ARG A 48 -8.31 13.65 -1.98
N LEU A 49 -8.01 13.45 -3.26
CA LEU A 49 -7.38 12.22 -3.74
C LEU A 49 -6.37 12.57 -4.85
N CYS A 50 -5.23 11.89 -4.87
CA CYS A 50 -4.22 12.14 -5.90
C CYS A 50 -4.67 11.58 -7.27
N PRO A 51 -4.09 12.05 -8.39
CA PRO A 51 -4.44 11.56 -9.72
C PRO A 51 -4.34 10.03 -9.88
N ARG A 52 -3.37 9.40 -9.19
CA ARG A 52 -3.22 7.93 -9.19
C ARG A 52 -4.38 7.21 -8.51
N GLY A 53 -4.95 7.79 -7.45
CA GLY A 53 -6.13 7.26 -6.77
C GLY A 53 -7.39 7.45 -7.63
N LEU A 54 -7.54 8.60 -8.27
CA LEU A 54 -8.64 8.87 -9.20
C LEU A 54 -8.61 7.93 -10.42
N ALA A 55 -7.41 7.54 -10.87
CA ALA A 55 -7.22 6.63 -12.01
C ALA A 55 -7.32 5.14 -11.66
N LEU A 56 -7.80 4.76 -10.46
CA LEU A 56 -7.84 3.36 -10.01
C LEU A 56 -8.62 2.43 -10.95
N THR A 57 -9.65 2.94 -11.63
CA THR A 57 -10.40 2.18 -12.64
C THR A 57 -9.52 1.69 -13.79
N GLN A 58 -8.56 2.51 -14.24
CA GLN A 58 -7.61 2.13 -15.29
C GLN A 58 -6.72 0.97 -14.86
N PHE A 59 -6.31 0.93 -13.59
CA PHE A 59 -5.53 -0.18 -13.03
C PHE A 59 -6.37 -1.46 -12.92
N MET A 60 -7.61 -1.37 -12.40
CA MET A 60 -8.47 -2.53 -12.19
C MET A 60 -8.86 -3.24 -13.49
N TYR A 61 -9.05 -2.47 -14.56
CA TYR A 61 -9.47 -2.95 -15.87
C TYR A 61 -8.36 -2.96 -16.92
N HIS A 62 -7.10 -2.81 -16.50
CA HIS A 62 -5.98 -2.86 -17.43
C HIS A 62 -5.95 -4.22 -18.15
N PRO A 63 -5.77 -4.27 -19.48
CA PRO A 63 -5.78 -5.53 -20.23
C PRO A 63 -4.70 -6.52 -19.77
N ASP A 64 -3.55 -6.01 -19.32
CA ASP A 64 -2.44 -6.85 -18.83
C ASP A 64 -2.58 -7.30 -17.37
N ARG A 65 -3.70 -7.00 -16.70
CA ARG A 65 -3.89 -7.38 -15.30
C ARG A 65 -3.94 -8.91 -15.18
N VAL A 66 -3.08 -9.46 -14.33
CA VAL A 66 -3.08 -10.90 -14.03
C VAL A 66 -4.32 -11.25 -13.20
N THR A 67 -5.26 -11.97 -13.82
CA THR A 67 -6.54 -12.38 -13.21
C THR A 67 -6.65 -13.88 -12.97
N HIS A 68 -5.65 -14.65 -13.39
CA HIS A 68 -5.59 -16.11 -13.27
C HIS A 68 -4.20 -16.57 -12.83
N PRO A 69 -4.10 -17.70 -12.12
CA PRO A 69 -2.82 -18.35 -11.89
C PRO A 69 -2.13 -18.71 -13.20
N LEU A 70 -0.82 -18.45 -13.26
CA LEU A 70 0.03 -18.73 -14.42
C LEU A 70 1.23 -19.56 -13.99
N LYS A 71 1.61 -20.54 -14.81
CA LYS A 71 2.76 -21.41 -14.61
C LYS A 71 3.74 -21.25 -15.76
N ARG A 72 5.03 -21.18 -15.42
CA ARG A 72 6.09 -21.02 -16.42
C ARG A 72 6.31 -22.36 -17.12
N VAL A 73 6.29 -22.35 -18.46
CA VAL A 73 6.51 -23.55 -19.30
C VAL A 73 7.79 -23.49 -20.14
N GLY A 74 8.50 -22.36 -20.11
CA GLY A 74 9.79 -22.18 -20.78
C GLY A 74 10.92 -21.82 -19.81
N GLU A 75 12.06 -21.46 -20.40
CA GLU A 75 13.21 -20.98 -19.63
C GLU A 75 12.89 -19.65 -18.94
N ARG A 76 13.55 -19.40 -17.80
CA ARG A 76 13.33 -18.17 -17.05
C ARG A 76 13.75 -16.96 -17.90
N GLY A 77 12.83 -16.03 -18.09
CA GLY A 77 13.04 -14.82 -18.88
C GLY A 77 12.39 -14.84 -20.27
N GLU A 78 11.94 -16.01 -20.75
CA GLU A 78 11.31 -16.12 -22.09
C GLU A 78 9.87 -15.60 -22.16
N GLY A 79 9.24 -15.31 -21.01
CA GLY A 79 7.83 -14.86 -20.97
C GLY A 79 6.81 -15.93 -21.38
N LYS A 80 7.19 -17.22 -21.39
CA LYS A 80 6.29 -18.34 -21.74
C LYS A 80 5.53 -18.84 -20.51
N TRP A 81 4.23 -18.57 -20.48
CA TRP A 81 3.32 -18.91 -19.38
C TRP A 81 2.09 -19.67 -19.88
N GLU A 82 1.65 -20.66 -19.12
CA GLU A 82 0.37 -21.34 -19.29
C GLU A 82 -0.58 -20.98 -18.15
N ARG A 83 -1.88 -20.85 -18.46
CA ARG A 83 -2.91 -20.66 -17.43
C ARG A 83 -3.20 -22.01 -16.76
N ILE A 84 -3.23 -22.00 -15.43
CA ILE A 84 -3.57 -23.17 -14.62
C ILE A 84 -4.75 -22.87 -13.68
N SER A 85 -5.30 -23.91 -13.05
CA SER A 85 -6.31 -23.74 -12.01
C SER A 85 -5.69 -23.27 -10.69
N TRP A 86 -6.52 -22.78 -9.77
CA TRP A 86 -6.07 -22.48 -8.41
C TRP A 86 -5.61 -23.74 -7.67
N ASP A 87 -6.32 -24.86 -7.83
CA ASP A 87 -5.94 -26.13 -7.20
C ASP A 87 -4.55 -26.60 -7.67
N GLU A 88 -4.29 -26.59 -8.99
CA GLU A 88 -2.97 -26.95 -9.52
C GLU A 88 -1.88 -26.00 -9.00
N ALA A 89 -2.18 -24.70 -8.90
CA ALA A 89 -1.22 -23.73 -8.39
C ALA A 89 -0.85 -24.02 -6.93
N TYR A 90 -1.84 -24.26 -6.07
CA TYR A 90 -1.62 -24.59 -4.67
C TYR A 90 -0.89 -25.91 -4.50
N ASP A 91 -1.32 -26.98 -5.19
CA ASP A 91 -0.67 -28.29 -5.14
C ASP A 91 0.80 -28.22 -5.58
N THR A 92 1.07 -27.46 -6.65
CA THR A 92 2.43 -27.28 -7.15
C THR A 92 3.31 -26.55 -6.13
N ILE A 93 2.82 -25.47 -5.54
CA ILE A 93 3.54 -24.68 -4.53
C ILE A 93 3.79 -25.53 -3.28
N GLU A 94 2.75 -26.20 -2.76
CA GLU A 94 2.84 -27.01 -1.55
C GLU A 94 3.85 -28.15 -1.71
N LYS A 95 3.75 -28.90 -2.81
CA LYS A 95 4.69 -29.98 -3.14
C LYS A 95 6.13 -29.46 -3.16
N LYS A 96 6.39 -28.34 -3.84
CA LYS A 96 7.73 -27.76 -3.91
C LYS A 96 8.24 -27.27 -2.56
N PHE A 97 7.36 -26.66 -1.75
CA PHE A 97 7.70 -26.22 -0.41
C PHE A 97 8.08 -27.41 0.49
N LYS A 98 7.34 -28.52 0.42
CA LYS A 98 7.68 -29.77 1.15
C LYS A 98 9.01 -30.35 0.68
N GLU A 99 9.21 -30.50 -0.63
CA GLU A 99 10.47 -31.00 -1.22
C GLU A 99 11.69 -30.18 -0.78
N ILE A 100 11.58 -28.84 -0.77
CA ILE A 100 12.67 -27.96 -0.35
C ILE A 100 12.94 -28.12 1.15
N ARG A 101 11.90 -28.13 1.97
CA ARG A 101 12.02 -28.28 3.43
C ARG A 101 12.68 -29.60 3.80
N ASP A 102 12.22 -30.69 3.22
CA ASP A 102 12.72 -32.04 3.56
C ASP A 102 14.18 -32.21 3.14
N LYS A 103 14.60 -31.53 2.07
CA LYS A 103 15.97 -31.63 1.53
C LYS A 103 16.97 -30.66 2.17
N TYR A 104 16.53 -29.45 2.52
CA TYR A 104 17.44 -28.36 2.90
C TYR A 104 17.06 -27.63 4.20
N GLY A 105 15.97 -28.01 4.87
CA GLY A 105 15.42 -27.28 6.01
C GLY A 105 14.50 -26.13 5.59
N ALA A 106 13.61 -25.71 6.50
CA ALA A 106 12.63 -24.65 6.22
C ALA A 106 13.32 -23.29 6.02
N GLU A 107 14.47 -23.09 6.66
CA GLU A 107 15.31 -21.91 6.59
C GLU A 107 15.86 -21.66 5.18
N SER A 108 15.83 -22.66 4.28
CA SER A 108 16.27 -22.50 2.89
C SER A 108 15.31 -21.67 2.01
N VAL A 109 14.10 -21.36 2.49
CA VAL A 109 13.11 -20.56 1.75
C VAL A 109 13.06 -19.14 2.26
N VAL A 110 13.18 -18.18 1.34
CA VAL A 110 13.02 -16.75 1.62
C VAL A 110 11.64 -16.29 1.18
N PHE A 111 10.91 -15.70 2.12
CA PHE A 111 9.61 -15.07 1.90
C PHE A 111 9.81 -13.59 1.59
N CYS A 112 9.72 -13.26 0.30
CA CYS A 112 9.90 -11.89 -0.18
C CYS A 112 8.57 -11.20 -0.44
N GLN A 113 8.43 -9.95 0.00
CA GLN A 113 7.30 -9.10 -0.37
C GLN A 113 7.73 -7.71 -0.85
N GLY A 114 6.93 -7.09 -1.71
CA GLY A 114 7.11 -5.68 -2.06
C GLY A 114 6.58 -4.73 -0.98
N THR A 115 5.96 -3.65 -1.43
CA THR A 115 5.34 -2.63 -0.56
C THR A 115 3.86 -2.89 -0.28
N GLY A 116 3.30 -4.07 -0.57
CA GLY A 116 1.89 -4.38 -0.26
C GLY A 116 1.65 -4.39 1.26
N ARG A 117 0.75 -3.53 1.76
CA ARG A 117 0.46 -3.41 3.20
C ARG A 117 -0.56 -4.44 3.68
N ASP A 118 -1.39 -4.92 2.77
CA ASP A 118 -2.35 -6.00 2.97
C ASP A 118 -1.69 -7.38 3.12
N ILE A 119 -0.51 -7.58 2.53
CA ILE A 119 0.18 -8.89 2.54
C ILE A 119 1.24 -9.03 3.64
N GLY A 120 1.65 -7.93 4.28
CA GLY A 120 2.71 -7.88 5.30
C GLY A 120 2.55 -8.88 6.45
N GLY A 121 1.39 -8.87 7.10
CA GLY A 121 1.06 -9.82 8.15
C GLY A 121 0.96 -11.25 7.62
N PRO A 122 0.07 -11.53 6.65
CA PRO A 122 -0.15 -12.88 6.10
C PRO A 122 1.13 -13.59 5.65
N ILE A 123 2.03 -12.91 4.93
CA ILE A 123 3.27 -13.55 4.45
C ILE A 123 4.23 -13.88 5.60
N SER A 124 4.28 -13.04 6.64
CA SER A 124 5.12 -13.28 7.82
C SER A 124 4.58 -14.47 8.62
N TYR A 125 3.25 -14.57 8.78
CA TYR A 125 2.61 -15.74 9.39
C TYR A 125 2.88 -17.01 8.61
N LEU A 126 2.79 -16.97 7.28
CA LEU A 126 3.14 -18.11 6.43
C LEU A 126 4.60 -18.52 6.58
N ALA A 127 5.53 -17.56 6.61
CA ALA A 127 6.95 -17.83 6.80
C ALA A 127 7.22 -18.57 8.12
N TYR A 128 6.66 -18.07 9.23
CA TYR A 128 6.81 -18.70 10.54
C TYR A 128 6.10 -20.05 10.64
N ALA A 129 4.90 -20.18 10.07
CA ALA A 129 4.18 -21.46 10.03
C ALA A 129 4.90 -22.52 9.19
N TYR A 130 5.60 -22.11 8.12
CA TYR A 130 6.46 -22.98 7.34
C TYR A 130 7.74 -23.40 8.10
N GLY A 131 8.17 -22.59 9.07
CA GLY A 131 9.38 -22.78 9.87
C GLY A 131 10.58 -21.96 9.40
N SER A 132 10.39 -20.99 8.49
CA SER A 132 11.48 -20.14 8.02
C SER A 132 11.56 -18.83 8.82
N PRO A 133 12.76 -18.44 9.30
CA PRO A 133 12.99 -17.09 9.84
C PRO A 133 13.21 -16.05 8.74
N ASN A 134 13.30 -16.47 7.47
CA ASN A 134 13.77 -15.63 6.37
C ASN A 134 12.61 -14.90 5.68
N TRP A 135 12.07 -13.89 6.35
CA TRP A 135 11.18 -12.92 5.73
C TRP A 135 11.93 -11.63 5.39
N THR A 136 11.68 -11.08 4.19
CA THR A 136 12.29 -9.82 3.77
C THR A 136 11.40 -9.01 2.84
N GLN A 137 11.61 -7.70 2.84
CA GLN A 137 11.09 -6.83 1.80
C GLN A 137 12.04 -6.91 0.59
N MET A 138 11.48 -7.19 -0.58
CA MET A 138 12.18 -7.42 -1.84
C MET A 138 13.22 -6.32 -2.08
N GLY A 139 14.48 -6.72 -2.27
CA GLY A 139 15.60 -5.81 -2.53
C GLY A 139 15.85 -4.77 -1.42
N LEU A 140 15.51 -5.07 -0.17
CA LEU A 140 15.57 -4.12 0.95
C LEU A 140 14.67 -2.89 0.75
N SER A 141 13.69 -2.95 -0.16
CA SER A 141 12.92 -1.77 -0.58
C SER A 141 12.27 -1.01 0.56
N GLY A 142 11.64 -1.68 1.53
CA GLY A 142 11.11 -0.97 2.71
C GLY A 142 12.18 -0.58 3.75
N GLN A 143 13.29 -1.32 3.82
CA GLN A 143 14.46 -0.98 4.65
C GLN A 143 15.19 0.27 4.14
N SER A 144 15.21 0.49 2.83
CA SER A 144 15.80 1.67 2.21
C SER A 144 14.82 2.85 2.14
N CYS A 145 13.52 2.58 2.05
CA CYS A 145 12.49 3.60 1.89
C CYS A 145 12.08 4.23 3.23
N TYR A 146 11.58 3.42 4.16
CA TYR A 146 10.81 3.90 5.32
C TYR A 146 11.53 3.66 6.65
N THR A 147 12.30 2.56 6.75
CA THR A 147 13.02 2.21 7.98
C THR A 147 14.03 3.26 8.46
N PRO A 148 14.82 3.97 7.61
CA PRO A 148 15.84 4.88 8.12
C PRO A 148 15.20 6.04 8.89
N ARG A 149 14.07 6.55 8.38
CA ARG A 149 13.28 7.60 9.04
C ARG A 149 12.68 7.10 10.35
N GLN A 150 12.05 5.92 10.34
CA GLN A 150 11.52 5.32 11.57
C GLN A 150 12.61 5.15 12.62
N ALA A 151 13.73 4.53 12.27
CA ALA A 151 14.86 4.31 13.18
C ALA A 151 15.36 5.63 13.80
N SER A 152 15.47 6.68 12.98
CA SER A 152 15.88 8.01 13.44
C SER A 152 14.87 8.63 14.41
N MET A 153 13.57 8.51 14.13
CA MET A 153 12.50 9.00 15.00
C MET A 153 12.43 8.23 16.31
N PHE A 154 12.48 6.89 16.27
CA PHE A 154 12.52 6.08 17.48
C PHE A 154 13.75 6.40 18.33
N ALA A 155 14.92 6.60 17.72
CA ALA A 155 16.14 6.92 18.44
C ALA A 155 16.11 8.32 19.09
N THR A 156 15.44 9.30 18.46
CA THR A 156 15.46 10.70 18.91
C THR A 156 14.22 11.12 19.71
N GLN A 157 13.07 10.55 19.41
CA GLN A 157 11.75 10.92 19.95
C GLN A 157 11.09 9.76 20.70
N GLY A 158 11.67 8.55 20.67
CA GLY A 158 11.12 7.36 21.32
C GLY A 158 9.92 6.75 20.60
N ASN A 159 9.46 7.32 19.48
CA ASN A 159 8.31 6.81 18.74
C ASN A 159 8.35 7.22 17.26
N TYR A 160 7.46 6.62 16.46
CA TYR A 160 7.10 7.09 15.14
C TYR A 160 6.25 8.36 15.24
N CYS A 161 6.73 9.45 14.65
CA CYS A 161 6.05 10.74 14.68
C CYS A 161 5.63 11.16 13.28
N VAL A 162 4.38 11.58 13.16
CA VAL A 162 3.81 12.20 11.97
C VAL A 162 3.66 13.69 12.24
N VAL A 163 4.11 14.52 11.30
CA VAL A 163 3.87 15.95 11.38
C VAL A 163 2.44 16.22 10.92
N ASP A 164 1.64 16.72 11.84
CA ASP A 164 0.32 17.27 11.58
C ASP A 164 0.16 18.50 12.46
N ALA A 165 0.10 19.67 11.81
CA ALA A 165 0.15 20.97 12.45
C ALA A 165 -1.14 21.33 13.20
N SER A 166 -2.17 20.46 13.17
CA SER A 166 -3.43 20.67 13.89
C SER A 166 -3.95 19.43 14.62
N GLN A 167 -3.11 18.40 14.80
CA GLN A 167 -3.52 17.09 15.33
C GLN A 167 -4.17 17.11 16.73
N PHE A 168 -3.86 18.13 17.54
CA PHE A 168 -4.35 18.25 18.91
C PHE A 168 -5.65 19.05 19.04
N LEU A 169 -6.22 19.51 17.92
CA LEU A 169 -7.41 20.37 17.89
C LEU A 169 -8.57 19.61 17.23
N GLU A 170 -9.73 19.60 17.88
CA GLU A 170 -10.92 18.91 17.37
C GLU A 170 -11.35 19.49 16.01
N LYS A 171 -11.34 20.82 15.88
CA LYS A 171 -11.65 21.53 14.63
C LYS A 171 -10.45 21.65 13.69
N ARG A 172 -9.31 21.03 14.03
CA ARG A 172 -8.09 21.00 13.22
C ARG A 172 -7.66 22.42 12.78
N TYR A 173 -7.56 22.65 11.48
CA TYR A 173 -7.14 23.92 10.88
C TYR A 173 -8.18 25.03 10.99
N ASP A 174 -9.45 24.70 11.27
CA ASP A 174 -10.54 25.66 11.43
C ASP A 174 -10.74 26.08 12.91
N ASP A 175 -9.91 25.58 13.82
CA ASP A 175 -9.98 25.93 15.24
C ASP A 175 -9.46 27.37 15.47
N PRO A 176 -10.18 28.24 16.19
CA PRO A 176 -9.71 29.59 16.50
C PRO A 176 -8.40 29.65 17.29
N GLN A 177 -8.03 28.57 17.99
CA GLN A 177 -6.77 28.46 18.71
C GLN A 177 -5.61 28.07 17.80
N TRP A 178 -5.89 27.57 16.60
CA TRP A 178 -4.86 27.17 15.66
C TRP A 178 -4.16 28.40 15.08
N THR A 179 -2.83 28.36 15.07
CA THR A 179 -2.02 29.38 14.41
C THR A 179 -1.08 28.72 13.42
N PRO A 180 -1.04 29.16 12.15
CA PRO A 180 -0.15 28.57 11.15
C PRO A 180 1.33 28.75 11.55
N PRO A 181 2.19 27.78 11.22
CA PRO A 181 3.63 27.94 11.39
C PRO A 181 4.13 29.09 10.52
N LYS A 182 4.97 29.97 11.08
CA LYS A 182 5.55 31.11 10.33
C LYS A 182 6.50 30.66 9.22
N TYR A 183 7.12 29.49 9.38
CA TYR A 183 8.10 28.92 8.45
C TYR A 183 7.94 27.41 8.37
N ILE A 184 8.01 26.87 7.15
CA ILE A 184 8.04 25.43 6.88
C ILE A 184 9.27 25.14 6.02
N ILE A 185 10.07 24.16 6.41
CA ILE A 185 11.22 23.67 5.63
C ILE A 185 10.87 22.29 5.09
N VAL A 186 10.89 22.15 3.76
CA VAL A 186 10.76 20.85 3.10
C VAL A 186 12.13 20.44 2.56
N TRP A 187 12.66 19.34 3.06
CA TRP A 187 14.00 18.85 2.69
C TRP A 187 13.90 17.49 2.00
N GLY A 188 14.39 17.41 0.75
CA GLY A 188 14.56 16.13 0.05
C GLY A 188 13.26 15.45 -0.37
N MET A 189 12.15 16.19 -0.42
CA MET A 189 10.83 15.69 -0.80
C MET A 189 10.06 16.75 -1.61
N ASN A 190 9.28 16.31 -2.59
CA ASN A 190 8.31 17.16 -3.28
C ASN A 190 6.89 16.82 -2.76
N PRO A 191 6.24 17.72 -1.99
CA PRO A 191 4.96 17.42 -1.35
C PRO A 191 3.78 17.33 -2.31
N VAL A 192 3.91 17.87 -3.53
CA VAL A 192 2.83 17.89 -4.54
C VAL A 192 2.81 16.59 -5.36
N THR A 193 3.99 16.10 -5.74
CA THR A 193 4.12 14.93 -6.62
C THR A 193 4.43 13.64 -5.87
N GLY A 194 5.04 13.76 -4.70
CA GLY A 194 5.36 12.65 -3.82
C GLY A 194 4.12 11.89 -3.37
N CYS A 195 4.29 10.60 -3.06
CA CYS A 195 3.24 9.87 -2.36
C CYS A 195 3.21 10.31 -0.91
N SER A 196 2.02 10.59 -0.37
CA SER A 196 1.90 10.94 1.05
C SER A 196 2.08 9.70 1.92
N ASP A 197 3.10 9.73 2.78
CA ASP A 197 3.47 8.64 3.70
C ASP A 197 3.10 8.94 5.15
N ALA A 198 1.95 9.60 5.31
CA ALA A 198 1.50 10.27 6.52
C ALA A 198 2.37 11.46 6.95
N PHE A 199 3.70 11.40 6.78
CA PHE A 199 4.62 12.45 7.19
C PHE A 199 4.55 13.70 6.30
N TYR A 200 4.58 13.51 4.99
CA TYR A 200 4.36 14.59 4.02
C TYR A 200 2.97 14.44 3.41
N SER A 201 2.06 15.37 3.69
CA SER A 201 0.67 15.26 3.24
C SER A 201 0.07 16.63 2.96
N HIS A 202 -1.23 16.64 2.70
CA HIS A 202 -2.05 17.84 2.46
C HIS A 202 -1.95 18.88 3.59
N TRP A 203 -1.51 18.51 4.79
CA TRP A 203 -1.33 19.44 5.91
C TRP A 203 -0.42 20.62 5.57
N ILE A 204 0.57 20.43 4.69
CA ILE A 204 1.45 21.51 4.22
C ILE A 204 0.62 22.55 3.45
N ILE A 205 -0.29 22.07 2.59
CA ILE A 205 -1.20 22.94 1.82
C ILE A 205 -2.19 23.62 2.76
N ASP A 206 -2.70 22.91 3.77
CA ASP A 206 -3.60 23.51 4.75
C ASP A 206 -2.91 24.60 5.59
N CYS A 207 -1.60 24.48 5.86
CA CYS A 207 -0.80 25.51 6.52
C CYS A 207 -0.52 26.75 5.64
N MET A 208 -0.79 26.69 4.33
CA MET A 208 -0.58 27.80 3.39
C MET A 208 -1.85 28.65 3.17
N ARG A 209 -2.97 28.29 3.82
CA ARG A 209 -4.21 29.07 3.81
C ARG A 209 -4.09 30.30 4.70
#